data_AF-A0A1Y0GV32-F1
#
_entry.id   AF-A0A1Y0GV32-F1
#
_cell.length_a   1.000
_cell.length_b   1.000
_cell.length_c   1.000
_cell.angle_alpha   90.00
_cell.angle_beta   90.00
_cell.angle_gamma   90.00
#
_symmetry.space_group_name_H-M   'P 1'
#
loop_
_entity.id
_entity.type
_entity.pdbx_description
1 polymer ?
#
loop_
_entity_poly.entity_id
_entity_poly.type
_entity_poly.pdbx_seq_one_letter_code
_entity_poly.pdbx_strand_id
1 'polypeptide(L)'
;MLFGEIDGLSEGDLFRDQRELFALGFHGDRQQGIHGRQSEGAESVILSGGYEDDKDSGDIILYTGMTPGTWDSERKTTKGHQTLTGKNKALAVNKDKSIPVRVFRSSKHVSPWSPKAGIVYSGLYAVTDYWKHINLEGHVIYRFRLFKLSKLSDIAVPRVQVTREEVARYRKHAINIKEMYEYSCQICGLSIGLPTGPYCECAHIMPLGFPHNGPDKIENILCLCPNHHVMLDAGALSILDDLTLIGLKGSLRVISEHRLDRNMLKYHREHIYHESSE
;
A
#
# COMPACT_ATOMS: atom_id res chain seq x y z
N MET A 1 21.01 -8.86 -5.94
CA MET A 1 19.93 -9.18 -4.99
C MET A 1 19.17 -10.39 -5.51
N LEU A 2 18.63 -11.22 -4.63
CA LEU A 2 17.94 -12.47 -4.98
C LEU A 2 16.47 -12.39 -4.55
N PHE A 3 15.56 -12.36 -5.52
CA PHE A 3 14.11 -12.26 -5.29
C PHE A 3 13.41 -13.58 -5.62
N GLY A 4 12.27 -13.82 -4.98
CA GLY A 4 11.50 -15.03 -5.20
C GLY A 4 12.10 -16.25 -4.50
N GLU A 5 11.88 -17.42 -5.11
CA GLU A 5 12.38 -18.71 -4.62
C GLU A 5 13.89 -18.78 -4.70
N ILE A 6 14.49 -19.52 -3.76
CA ILE A 6 15.93 -19.67 -3.63
C ILE A 6 16.25 -21.13 -3.33
N ASP A 7 17.33 -21.64 -3.93
CA ASP A 7 17.73 -23.04 -3.74
C ASP A 7 18.02 -23.34 -2.26
N GLY A 8 17.53 -24.48 -1.79
CA GLY A 8 17.72 -24.93 -0.41
C GLY A 8 16.82 -24.27 0.62
N LEU A 9 15.78 -23.52 0.20
CA LEU A 9 14.75 -22.96 1.07
C LEU A 9 13.36 -23.40 0.61
N SER A 10 12.62 -24.07 1.48
CA SER A 10 11.24 -24.53 1.26
C SER A 10 10.30 -24.00 2.35
N GLU A 11 9.06 -23.68 1.97
CA GLU A 11 8.06 -23.22 2.95
C GLU A 11 7.90 -24.25 4.08
N GLY A 12 7.94 -23.77 5.33
CA GLY A 12 7.95 -24.61 6.52
C GLY A 12 9.33 -24.86 7.12
N ASP A 13 10.41 -24.54 6.41
CA ASP A 13 11.77 -24.65 6.93
C ASP A 13 11.95 -23.81 8.20
N LEU A 14 12.57 -24.43 9.21
CA LEU A 14 12.75 -23.88 10.54
C LEU A 14 14.22 -23.53 10.80
N PHE A 15 14.43 -22.33 11.31
CA PHE A 15 15.72 -21.77 11.67
C PHE A 15 15.74 -21.43 13.15
N ARG A 16 16.89 -21.59 13.79
CA ARG A 16 17.11 -21.27 15.20
C ARG A 16 16.92 -19.78 15.48
N ASP A 17 17.53 -18.95 14.64
CA ASP A 17 17.55 -17.51 14.81
C ASP A 17 17.92 -16.77 13.52
N GLN A 18 17.88 -15.44 13.58
CA GLN A 18 18.20 -14.57 12.44
C GLN A 18 19.68 -14.61 12.03
N ARG A 19 20.60 -15.06 12.91
CA ARG A 19 22.02 -15.21 12.56
C ARG A 19 22.22 -16.42 11.66
N GLU A 20 21.44 -17.48 11.86
CA GLU A 20 21.41 -18.64 10.95
C GLU A 20 20.89 -18.24 9.57
N LEU A 21 19.78 -17.50 9.49
CA LEU A 21 19.28 -16.98 8.21
C LEU A 21 20.32 -16.12 7.49
N PHE A 22 21.07 -15.29 8.23
CA PHE A 22 22.16 -14.49 7.67
C PHE A 22 23.31 -15.38 7.15
N ALA A 23 23.73 -16.38 7.92
CA ALA A 23 24.81 -17.28 7.54
C ALA A 23 24.48 -18.12 6.30
N LEU A 24 23.22 -18.49 6.13
CA LEU A 24 22.70 -19.23 4.97
C LEU A 24 22.36 -18.33 3.77
N GLY A 25 22.40 -17.00 3.94
CA GLY A 25 22.07 -16.05 2.88
C GLY A 25 20.57 -15.89 2.60
N PHE A 26 19.69 -16.40 3.46
CA PHE A 26 18.24 -16.35 3.28
C PHE A 26 17.62 -15.02 3.74
N HIS A 27 18.29 -14.33 4.67
CA HIS A 27 17.98 -12.95 5.08
C HIS A 27 19.26 -12.20 5.43
N GLY A 28 19.65 -11.22 4.61
CA GLY A 28 20.96 -10.56 4.70
C GLY A 28 21.12 -9.51 5.81
N ASP A 29 20.27 -9.50 6.83
CA ASP A 29 20.41 -8.61 8.00
C ASP A 29 20.39 -9.41 9.31
N ARG A 30 21.29 -9.08 10.24
CA ARG A 30 21.44 -9.83 11.51
C ARG A 30 20.46 -9.41 12.60
N GLN A 31 19.79 -8.26 12.43
CA GLN A 31 18.92 -7.69 13.47
C GLN A 31 17.63 -7.09 12.91
N GLN A 32 17.69 -6.44 11.75
CA GLN A 32 16.56 -5.69 11.21
C GLN A 32 15.58 -6.64 10.51
N GLY A 33 14.29 -6.35 10.67
CA GLY A 33 13.22 -7.16 10.11
C GLY A 33 13.16 -7.14 8.60
N ILE A 34 13.63 -6.10 7.92
CA ILE A 34 13.63 -5.99 6.46
C ILE A 34 15.06 -6.17 5.93
N HIS A 35 15.24 -6.91 4.85
CA HIS A 35 16.47 -6.91 4.05
C HIS A 35 16.17 -6.45 2.62
N GLY A 36 16.90 -5.43 2.15
CA GLY A 36 16.63 -4.81 0.87
C GLY A 36 17.41 -3.54 0.60
N ARG A 37 17.31 -3.04 -0.63
CA ARG A 37 17.90 -1.79 -1.11
C ARG A 37 16.83 -0.92 -1.74
N GLN A 38 16.82 0.37 -1.41
CA GLN A 38 15.79 1.31 -1.86
C GLN A 38 15.65 1.46 -3.39
N SER A 39 16.70 1.16 -4.16
CA SER A 39 16.70 1.25 -5.62
C SER A 39 16.25 -0.04 -6.32
N GLU A 40 16.33 -1.17 -5.62
CA GLU A 40 16.16 -2.50 -6.21
C GLU A 40 14.91 -3.22 -5.68
N GLY A 41 14.61 -3.09 -4.39
CA GLY A 41 13.53 -3.79 -3.70
C GLY A 41 13.97 -4.40 -2.37
N ALA A 42 13.04 -4.99 -1.63
CA ALA A 42 13.28 -5.84 -0.48
C ALA A 42 13.19 -7.32 -0.87
N GLU A 43 14.19 -8.09 -0.46
CA GLU A 43 14.26 -9.52 -0.74
C GLU A 43 13.43 -10.34 0.27
N SER A 44 13.50 -9.92 1.54
CA SER A 44 12.89 -10.66 2.65
C SER A 44 12.47 -9.75 3.80
N VAL A 45 11.43 -10.20 4.51
CA VAL A 45 10.96 -9.62 5.78
C VAL A 45 10.83 -10.69 6.85
N ILE A 46 11.05 -10.29 8.10
CA ILE A 46 10.84 -11.11 9.29
C ILE A 46 9.78 -10.43 10.16
N LEU A 47 8.69 -11.15 10.45
CA LEU A 47 7.77 -10.80 11.53
C LEU A 47 8.43 -11.21 12.84
N SER A 48 9.08 -10.25 13.50
CA SER A 48 9.85 -10.47 14.73
C SER A 48 9.12 -10.06 16.00
N GLY A 49 7.86 -9.63 15.91
CA GLY A 49 7.11 -9.04 17.03
C GLY A 49 7.68 -7.69 17.43
N GLY A 50 8.25 -6.98 16.44
CA GLY A 50 8.81 -5.65 16.61
C GLY A 50 7.71 -4.69 17.00
N TYR A 51 6.73 -4.48 16.12
CA TYR A 51 5.66 -3.50 16.31
C TYR A 51 4.37 -4.16 16.80
N GLU A 52 3.72 -3.56 17.79
CA GLU A 52 2.38 -3.99 18.22
C GLU A 52 1.32 -3.77 17.13
N ASP A 53 1.59 -2.86 16.19
CA ASP A 53 0.72 -2.54 15.06
C ASP A 53 0.59 -3.68 14.04
N ASP A 54 1.54 -4.63 14.02
CA ASP A 54 1.55 -5.72 13.05
C ASP A 54 0.28 -6.59 13.18
N LYS A 55 -0.39 -6.83 12.06
CA LYS A 55 -1.54 -7.75 12.00
C LYS A 55 -1.23 -8.88 11.05
N ASP A 56 -1.21 -10.09 11.57
CA ASP A 56 -0.98 -11.30 10.80
C ASP A 56 -2.28 -12.09 10.74
N SER A 57 -2.74 -12.37 9.53
CA SER A 57 -3.91 -13.22 9.24
C SER A 57 -3.52 -14.42 8.37
N GLY A 58 -2.24 -14.82 8.40
CA GLY A 58 -1.70 -15.90 7.59
C GLY A 58 -1.42 -15.45 6.17
N ASP A 59 -2.44 -15.45 5.33
CA ASP A 59 -2.30 -15.12 3.90
C ASP A 59 -2.23 -13.61 3.66
N ILE A 60 -2.73 -12.82 4.61
CA ILE A 60 -2.65 -11.35 4.61
C ILE A 60 -1.86 -10.91 5.83
N ILE A 61 -0.86 -10.06 5.62
CA ILE A 61 -0.07 -9.45 6.69
C ILE A 61 -0.11 -7.93 6.49
N LEU A 62 -0.43 -7.20 7.55
CA LEU A 62 -0.24 -5.77 7.63
C LEU A 62 1.05 -5.53 8.39
N TYR A 63 2.12 -5.30 7.65
CA TYR A 63 3.47 -5.16 8.18
C TYR A 63 3.79 -3.69 8.42
N THR A 64 4.40 -3.39 9.56
CA THR A 64 4.87 -2.04 9.92
C THR A 64 6.29 -1.83 9.43
N GLY A 65 6.50 -0.71 8.74
CA GLY A 65 7.79 -0.30 8.24
C GLY A 65 8.84 -0.17 9.33
N MET A 66 10.09 -0.16 8.91
CA MET A 66 11.21 0.03 9.80
C MET A 66 11.37 1.49 10.20
N THR A 67 11.84 1.67 11.43
CA THR A 67 12.18 2.96 12.04
C THR A 67 13.71 3.05 12.20
N PRO A 68 14.43 3.82 11.36
CA PRO A 68 15.88 3.99 11.52
C PRO A 68 16.19 4.88 12.74
N GLY A 69 16.92 4.35 13.72
CA GLY A 69 17.50 5.13 14.83
C GLY A 69 16.52 5.68 15.87
N THR A 70 15.21 5.56 15.65
CA THR A 70 14.17 6.03 16.57
C THR A 70 13.34 4.88 17.15
N TRP A 71 13.90 3.68 17.32
CA TRP A 71 13.19 2.56 17.95
C TRP A 71 13.03 2.72 19.48
N ASP A 72 11.82 2.52 20.00
CA ASP A 72 11.54 2.37 21.43
C ASP A 72 11.29 0.88 21.74
N SER A 73 12.27 0.22 22.36
CA SER A 73 12.17 -1.20 22.72
C SER A 73 11.22 -1.49 23.88
N GLU A 74 10.97 -0.51 24.75
CA GLU A 74 10.07 -0.68 25.91
C GLU A 74 8.62 -0.63 25.45
N ARG A 75 8.30 0.35 24.61
CA ARG A 75 6.95 0.55 24.05
C ARG A 75 6.68 -0.23 22.77
N LYS A 76 7.71 -0.88 22.21
CA LYS A 76 7.62 -1.59 20.92
C LYS A 76 7.04 -0.72 19.79
N THR A 77 7.51 0.53 19.72
CA THR A 77 7.01 1.53 18.77
C THR A 77 8.14 2.46 18.28
N THR A 78 7.82 3.36 17.35
CA THR A 78 8.74 4.42 16.91
C THR A 78 8.71 5.63 17.85
N LYS A 79 9.86 6.29 18.05
CA LYS A 79 10.06 7.58 18.75
C LYS A 79 9.92 8.80 17.84
N GLY A 80 9.61 8.60 16.56
CA GLY A 80 9.46 9.68 15.59
C GLY A 80 8.80 9.25 14.29
N HIS A 81 8.58 10.19 13.38
CA HIS A 81 7.96 9.92 12.09
C HIS A 81 8.89 9.06 11.21
N GLN A 82 8.37 7.95 10.68
CA GLN A 82 9.00 7.20 9.61
C GLN A 82 8.94 7.98 8.30
N THR A 83 9.91 7.71 7.43
CA THR A 83 9.95 8.26 6.06
C THR A 83 9.96 7.12 5.04
N LEU A 84 9.55 7.42 3.81
CA LEU A 84 9.62 6.47 2.69
C LEU A 84 11.03 6.45 2.10
N THR A 85 12.01 6.06 2.91
CA THR A 85 13.42 5.98 2.54
C THR A 85 14.00 4.62 2.91
N GLY A 86 15.20 4.30 2.42
CA GLY A 86 15.92 3.08 2.80
C GLY A 86 15.09 1.81 2.59
N LYS A 87 14.88 1.05 3.67
CA LYS A 87 14.17 -0.24 3.60
C LYS A 87 12.66 -0.10 3.45
N ASN A 88 12.06 1.01 3.89
CA ASN A 88 10.65 1.28 3.63
C ASN A 88 10.43 1.56 2.13
N LYS A 89 11.33 2.34 1.52
CA LYS A 89 11.33 2.56 0.07
C LYS A 89 11.58 1.27 -0.70
N ALA A 90 12.42 0.38 -0.18
CA ALA A 90 12.63 -0.94 -0.78
C ALA A 90 11.32 -1.75 -0.89
N LEU A 91 10.49 -1.77 0.16
CA LEU A 91 9.17 -2.43 0.12
C LEU A 91 8.17 -1.73 -0.81
N ALA A 92 8.20 -0.39 -0.91
CA ALA A 92 7.38 0.31 -1.89
C ALA A 92 7.77 -0.07 -3.33
N VAL A 93 9.06 -0.20 -3.62
CA VAL A 93 9.56 -0.71 -4.90
C VAL A 93 9.07 -2.13 -5.18
N ASN A 94 8.93 -3.01 -4.16
CA ASN A 94 8.31 -4.32 -4.38
C ASN A 94 6.90 -4.22 -4.93
N LYS A 95 6.07 -3.31 -4.38
CA LYS A 95 4.70 -3.11 -4.89
C LYS A 95 4.73 -2.54 -6.31
N ASP A 96 5.46 -1.45 -6.53
CA ASP A 96 5.46 -0.77 -7.83
C ASP A 96 6.04 -1.61 -8.97
N LYS A 97 7.00 -2.49 -8.67
CA LYS A 97 7.61 -3.39 -9.66
C LYS A 97 7.08 -4.83 -9.59
N SER A 98 6.05 -5.09 -8.78
CA SER A 98 5.49 -6.43 -8.58
C SER A 98 6.54 -7.49 -8.21
N ILE A 99 7.52 -7.11 -7.38
CA ILE A 99 8.60 -7.99 -6.93
C ILE A 99 8.15 -8.75 -5.68
N PRO A 100 8.22 -10.09 -5.67
CA PRO A 100 7.85 -10.88 -4.52
C PRO A 100 8.84 -10.71 -3.36
N VAL A 101 8.35 -10.84 -2.13
CA VAL A 101 9.14 -10.77 -0.90
C VAL A 101 9.02 -12.08 -0.12
N ARG A 102 10.14 -12.64 0.33
CA ARG A 102 10.17 -13.81 1.22
C ARG A 102 9.72 -13.39 2.62
N VAL A 103 8.76 -14.12 3.19
CA VAL A 103 8.27 -13.84 4.55
C VAL A 103 8.76 -14.91 5.51
N PHE A 104 9.34 -14.46 6.62
CA PHE A 104 9.70 -15.30 7.75
C PHE A 104 8.88 -14.90 8.99
N ARG A 105 8.45 -15.86 9.79
CA ARG A 105 7.76 -15.63 11.06
C ARG A 105 8.62 -16.12 12.21
N SER A 106 8.96 -15.22 13.14
CA SER A 106 9.69 -15.59 14.35
C SER A 106 8.74 -15.96 15.48
N SER A 107 9.15 -16.86 16.37
CA SER A 107 8.44 -17.14 17.62
C SER A 107 8.34 -15.94 18.57
N LYS A 108 9.08 -14.85 18.29
CA LYS A 108 8.96 -13.57 19.01
C LYS A 108 7.74 -12.76 18.58
N HIS A 109 7.22 -13.01 17.38
CA HIS A 109 5.93 -12.49 16.94
C HIS A 109 4.82 -13.40 17.47
N VAL A 110 3.76 -12.82 18.02
CA VAL A 110 2.67 -13.59 18.63
C VAL A 110 1.47 -13.56 17.70
N SER A 111 1.31 -14.63 16.91
CA SER A 111 0.13 -14.88 16.09
C SER A 111 -0.15 -16.39 15.99
N PRO A 112 -1.38 -16.80 15.61
CA PRO A 112 -1.68 -18.20 15.27
C PRO A 112 -0.77 -18.84 14.22
N TRP A 113 -0.08 -18.03 13.40
CA TRP A 113 0.82 -18.47 12.33
C TRP A 113 2.30 -18.44 12.74
N SER A 114 2.61 -17.98 13.95
CA SER A 114 3.98 -17.90 14.44
C SER A 114 4.45 -19.25 14.99
N PRO A 115 5.72 -19.64 14.78
CA PRO A 115 6.21 -20.92 15.27
C PRO A 115 6.37 -20.87 16.81
N LYS A 116 6.32 -22.05 17.45
CA LYS A 116 6.54 -22.15 18.91
C LYS A 116 7.97 -21.80 19.33
N ALA A 117 8.94 -21.99 18.44
CA ALA A 117 10.34 -21.65 18.64
C ALA A 117 10.99 -21.32 17.30
N GLY A 118 12.05 -20.49 17.33
CA GLY A 118 12.84 -20.18 16.15
C GLY A 118 12.16 -19.25 15.15
N ILE A 119 12.46 -19.43 13.88
CA ILE A 119 11.96 -18.66 12.75
C ILE A 119 11.57 -19.63 11.64
N VAL A 120 10.35 -19.52 11.10
CA VAL A 120 9.87 -20.36 10.00
C VAL A 120 9.78 -19.55 8.71
N TYR A 121 10.23 -20.11 7.59
CA TYR A 121 9.95 -19.54 6.27
C TYR A 121 8.50 -19.82 5.88
N SER A 122 7.76 -18.77 5.54
CA SER A 122 6.32 -18.81 5.27
C SER A 122 5.97 -18.65 3.78
N GLY A 123 6.96 -18.77 2.90
CA GLY A 123 6.77 -18.62 1.47
C GLY A 123 6.86 -17.17 0.99
N LEU A 124 6.48 -16.98 -0.28
CA LEU A 124 6.52 -15.71 -0.97
C LEU A 124 5.21 -14.93 -0.85
N TYR A 125 5.32 -13.61 -0.72
CA TYR A 125 4.21 -12.67 -0.66
C TYR A 125 4.41 -11.54 -1.69
N ALA A 126 3.32 -11.01 -2.22
CA ALA A 126 3.31 -9.74 -2.93
C ALA A 126 3.10 -8.59 -1.94
N VAL A 127 3.83 -7.48 -2.10
CA VAL A 127 3.42 -6.22 -1.48
C VAL A 127 2.31 -5.63 -2.35
N THR A 128 1.08 -5.65 -1.85
CA THR A 128 -0.11 -5.25 -2.61
C THR A 128 -0.50 -3.79 -2.39
N ASP A 129 -0.05 -3.19 -1.28
CA ASP A 129 -0.36 -1.81 -0.93
C ASP A 129 0.62 -1.27 0.10
N TYR A 130 0.77 0.05 0.17
CA TYR A 130 1.47 0.74 1.26
C TYR A 130 0.92 2.15 1.50
N TRP A 131 0.88 2.59 2.75
CA TRP A 131 0.33 3.89 3.14
C TRP A 131 0.94 4.40 4.45
N LYS A 132 0.79 5.70 4.71
CA LYS A 132 1.11 6.30 6.02
C LYS A 132 -0.04 6.03 7.00
N HIS A 133 0.29 5.73 8.25
CA HIS A 133 -0.66 5.60 9.35
C HIS A 133 -0.13 6.36 10.56
N ILE A 134 -1.02 6.89 11.39
CA ILE A 134 -0.66 7.50 12.68
C ILE A 134 -0.85 6.43 13.75
N ASN A 135 0.24 6.01 14.40
CA ASN A 135 0.16 5.04 15.49
C ASN A 135 -0.43 5.66 16.77
N LEU A 136 -0.61 4.85 17.82
CA LEU A 136 -1.22 5.31 19.08
C LEU A 136 -0.43 6.45 19.76
N GLU A 137 0.87 6.54 19.48
CA GLU A 137 1.76 7.58 20.00
C GLU A 137 1.77 8.87 19.14
N GLY A 138 0.98 8.93 18.07
CA GLY A 138 0.90 10.11 17.20
C GLY A 138 2.01 10.22 16.16
N HIS A 139 2.84 9.18 16.00
CA HIS A 139 3.89 9.14 15.00
C HIS A 139 3.39 8.57 13.68
N VAL A 140 3.93 9.11 12.58
CA VAL A 140 3.68 8.58 11.24
C VAL A 140 4.51 7.31 11.08
N ILE A 141 3.86 6.21 10.75
CA ILE A 141 4.48 4.94 10.37
C ILE A 141 4.05 4.57 8.95
N TYR A 142 4.88 3.79 8.25
CA TYR A 142 4.48 3.18 6.99
C TYR A 142 3.90 1.80 7.25
N ARG A 143 2.75 1.51 6.65
CA ARG A 143 2.15 0.18 6.64
C ARG A 143 2.24 -0.41 5.26
N PHE A 144 2.49 -1.70 5.19
CA PHE A 144 2.57 -2.49 3.97
C PHE A 144 1.58 -3.64 4.06
N ARG A 145 0.75 -3.83 3.04
CA ARG A 145 -0.15 -4.99 2.94
C ARG A 145 0.52 -6.06 2.10
N LEU A 146 0.93 -7.15 2.73
CA LEU A 146 1.53 -8.30 2.09
C LEU A 146 0.46 -9.37 1.89
N PHE A 147 0.44 -10.00 0.71
CA PHE A 147 -0.52 -11.03 0.35
C PHE A 147 0.20 -12.27 -0.21
N LYS A 148 -0.13 -13.47 0.27
CA LYS A 148 0.57 -14.71 -0.09
C LYS A 148 0.44 -15.04 -1.57
N LEU A 149 1.57 -15.29 -2.25
CA LEU A 149 1.58 -15.49 -3.71
C LEU A 149 0.82 -16.73 -4.15
N SER A 150 0.95 -17.85 -3.43
CA SER A 150 0.22 -19.08 -3.73
C SER A 150 -1.29 -18.95 -3.58
N LYS A 151 -1.73 -17.85 -2.98
CA LYS A 151 -3.13 -17.47 -2.80
C LYS A 151 -3.57 -16.37 -3.76
N LEU A 152 -2.71 -15.90 -4.67
CA LEU A 152 -3.11 -14.91 -5.67
C LEU A 152 -4.22 -15.44 -6.60
N SER A 153 -4.25 -16.73 -6.89
CA SER A 153 -5.40 -17.36 -7.58
C SER A 153 -6.65 -17.42 -6.71
N ASP A 154 -6.50 -17.41 -5.38
CA ASP A 154 -7.58 -17.25 -4.40
C ASP A 154 -7.96 -15.76 -4.24
N ILE A 155 -7.13 -14.82 -4.70
CA ILE A 155 -7.57 -13.57 -5.34
C ILE A 155 -8.13 -13.89 -6.74
N ALA A 156 -8.99 -14.91 -6.84
CA ALA A 156 -10.25 -14.61 -7.48
C ALA A 156 -10.69 -13.34 -6.77
N VAL A 157 -10.61 -12.19 -7.49
CA VAL A 157 -11.20 -10.90 -7.09
C VAL A 157 -12.30 -11.29 -6.14
N PRO A 158 -12.22 -11.01 -4.83
CA PRO A 158 -13.29 -11.46 -3.97
C PRO A 158 -14.50 -10.97 -4.73
N ARG A 159 -15.32 -11.92 -5.20
CA ARG A 159 -16.70 -11.61 -5.40
C ARG A 159 -17.11 -11.41 -3.94
N VAL A 160 -16.72 -10.25 -3.37
CA VAL A 160 -17.61 -9.40 -2.62
C VAL A 160 -18.90 -9.69 -3.33
N GLN A 161 -19.83 -10.32 -2.64
CA GLN A 161 -21.16 -10.46 -3.17
C GLN A 161 -21.65 -9.02 -3.24
N VAL A 162 -21.19 -8.31 -4.28
CA VAL A 162 -21.56 -6.97 -4.60
C VAL A 162 -22.98 -7.19 -5.03
N THR A 163 -23.90 -6.67 -4.24
CA THR A 163 -25.30 -6.78 -4.57
C THR A 163 -25.48 -6.17 -5.97
N ARG A 164 -26.49 -6.62 -6.73
CA ARG A 164 -26.74 -6.04 -8.06
C ARG A 164 -26.92 -4.53 -7.94
N GLU A 165 -27.48 -4.09 -6.82
CA GLU A 165 -27.67 -2.72 -6.40
C GLU A 165 -26.34 -1.97 -6.23
N GLU A 166 -25.33 -2.58 -5.61
CA GLU A 166 -24.00 -1.97 -5.43
C GLU A 166 -23.24 -1.83 -6.76
N VAL A 167 -23.28 -2.84 -7.64
CA VAL A 167 -22.67 -2.75 -8.99
C VAL A 167 -23.37 -1.68 -9.83
N ALA A 168 -24.71 -1.64 -9.76
CA ALA A 168 -25.50 -0.64 -10.45
C ALA A 168 -25.20 0.77 -9.93
N ARG A 169 -25.04 0.93 -8.61
CA ARG A 169 -24.70 2.20 -7.96
C ARG A 169 -23.33 2.71 -8.38
N TYR A 170 -22.31 1.85 -8.35
CA TYR A 170 -20.96 2.22 -8.80
C TYR A 170 -20.97 2.69 -10.26
N ARG A 171 -21.61 1.91 -11.15
CA ARG A 171 -21.75 2.29 -12.56
C ARG A 171 -22.46 3.63 -12.71
N LYS A 172 -23.50 3.88 -11.93
CA LYS A 172 -24.23 5.15 -11.95
C LYS A 172 -23.35 6.33 -11.51
N HIS A 173 -22.60 6.20 -10.41
CA HIS A 173 -21.70 7.25 -9.96
C HIS A 173 -20.59 7.53 -10.98
N ALA A 174 -19.97 6.48 -11.53
CA ALA A 174 -18.92 6.61 -12.53
C ALA A 174 -19.42 7.26 -13.84
N ILE A 175 -20.59 6.84 -14.33
CA ILE A 175 -21.21 7.46 -15.52
C ILE A 175 -21.55 8.92 -15.24
N ASN A 176 -22.22 9.20 -14.11
CA ASN A 176 -22.61 10.56 -13.74
C ASN A 176 -21.41 11.51 -13.68
N ILE A 177 -20.30 11.09 -13.05
CA ILE A 177 -19.09 11.91 -12.95
C ILE A 177 -18.47 12.14 -14.34
N LYS A 178 -18.38 11.12 -15.18
CA LYS A 178 -17.81 11.27 -16.53
C LYS A 178 -18.65 12.22 -17.39
N GLU A 179 -19.97 12.08 -17.36
CA GLU A 179 -20.89 12.97 -18.08
C GLU A 179 -20.84 14.41 -17.55
N MET A 180 -20.81 14.58 -16.22
CA MET A 180 -20.71 15.88 -15.55
C MET A 180 -19.48 16.70 -15.98
N TYR A 181 -18.39 16.02 -16.32
CA TYR A 181 -17.15 16.64 -16.79
C TYR A 181 -16.91 16.46 -18.29
N GLU A 182 -17.92 16.04 -19.06
CA GLU A 182 -17.81 15.80 -20.51
C GLU A 182 -16.58 14.93 -20.87
N TYR A 183 -16.33 13.90 -20.06
CA TYR A 183 -15.18 13.00 -20.20
C TYR A 183 -13.83 13.75 -20.27
N SER A 184 -13.72 14.87 -19.57
CA SER A 184 -12.50 15.68 -19.49
C SER A 184 -11.86 15.55 -18.12
N CYS A 185 -10.54 15.31 -18.10
CA CYS A 185 -9.79 15.19 -16.87
C CYS A 185 -9.89 16.47 -16.01
N GLN A 186 -10.27 16.35 -14.75
CA GLN A 186 -10.39 17.50 -13.83
C GLN A 186 -9.05 18.21 -13.57
N ILE A 187 -7.91 17.54 -13.81
CA ILE A 187 -6.57 18.10 -13.61
C ILE A 187 -6.06 18.82 -14.87
N CYS A 188 -5.97 18.13 -16.01
CA CYS A 188 -5.36 18.72 -17.22
C CYS A 188 -6.35 19.09 -18.34
N GLY A 189 -7.59 18.64 -18.25
CA GLY A 189 -8.61 18.87 -19.28
C GLY A 189 -8.47 18.09 -20.56
N LEU A 190 -7.56 17.14 -20.63
CA LEU A 190 -7.55 16.17 -21.71
C LEU A 190 -8.83 15.32 -21.66
N SER A 191 -9.50 15.21 -22.80
CA SER A 191 -10.48 14.16 -23.11
C SER A 191 -9.88 13.26 -24.17
N ILE A 192 -9.81 11.95 -23.92
CA ILE A 192 -9.20 10.99 -24.85
C ILE A 192 -10.25 10.53 -25.85
N GLY A 193 -10.06 10.80 -27.14
CA GLY A 193 -10.95 10.31 -28.18
C GLY A 193 -10.64 8.85 -28.55
N LEU A 194 -11.59 7.94 -28.31
CA LEU A 194 -11.55 6.57 -28.82
C LEU A 194 -12.54 6.42 -29.99
N PRO A 195 -12.42 5.39 -30.85
CA PRO A 195 -13.42 5.08 -31.88
C PRO A 195 -14.83 4.86 -31.32
N THR A 196 -14.94 4.51 -30.03
CA THR A 196 -16.20 4.27 -29.32
C THR A 196 -16.74 5.50 -28.59
N GLY A 197 -16.07 6.65 -28.67
CA GLY A 197 -16.43 7.88 -27.96
C GLY A 197 -15.32 8.41 -27.04
N PRO A 198 -15.58 9.49 -26.28
CA PRO A 198 -14.60 10.07 -25.38
C PRO A 198 -14.34 9.16 -24.17
N TYR A 199 -13.14 9.25 -23.61
CA TYR A 199 -12.66 8.37 -22.56
C TYR A 199 -11.94 9.14 -21.45
N CYS A 200 -12.36 8.84 -20.23
CA CYS A 200 -11.73 9.20 -18.97
C CYS A 200 -12.01 8.08 -17.96
N GLU A 201 -11.23 8.06 -16.89
CA GLU A 201 -11.35 7.12 -15.77
C GLU A 201 -11.97 7.83 -14.55
N CYS A 202 -12.53 7.02 -13.65
CA CYS A 202 -13.02 7.50 -12.36
C CYS A 202 -12.06 7.00 -11.28
N ALA A 203 -11.50 7.93 -10.52
CA ALA A 203 -10.56 7.65 -9.45
C ALA A 203 -11.19 8.01 -8.11
N HIS A 204 -11.16 7.11 -7.12
CA HIS A 204 -11.59 7.45 -5.77
C HIS A 204 -10.50 8.24 -5.06
N ILE A 205 -10.86 9.32 -4.36
CA ILE A 205 -9.90 10.13 -3.59
C ILE A 205 -9.41 9.34 -2.38
N MET A 206 -10.33 8.75 -1.62
CA MET A 206 -10.04 7.76 -0.58
C MET A 206 -10.32 6.38 -1.16
N PRO A 207 -9.31 5.49 -1.28
CA PRO A 207 -9.48 4.19 -1.93
C PRO A 207 -10.57 3.34 -1.27
N LEU A 208 -11.30 2.57 -2.08
CA LEU A 208 -12.30 1.62 -1.59
C LEU A 208 -11.65 0.40 -0.93
N GLY A 209 -12.42 -0.27 -0.06
CA GLY A 209 -12.03 -1.55 0.52
C GLY A 209 -10.90 -1.48 1.53
N PHE A 210 -10.64 -2.60 2.18
CA PHE A 210 -9.61 -2.68 3.21
C PHE A 210 -8.20 -2.48 2.61
N PRO A 211 -7.34 -1.61 3.19
CA PRO A 211 -7.40 -1.05 4.54
C PRO A 211 -8.07 0.33 4.66
N HIS A 212 -8.33 1.01 3.54
CA HIS A 212 -8.78 2.40 3.53
C HIS A 212 -10.26 2.55 3.86
N ASN A 213 -11.10 1.72 3.25
CA ASN A 213 -12.56 1.69 3.41
C ASN A 213 -13.22 3.03 3.02
N GLY A 214 -12.73 3.66 1.95
CA GLY A 214 -13.36 4.83 1.35
C GLY A 214 -14.79 4.55 0.89
N PRO A 215 -15.69 5.54 0.94
CA PRO A 215 -17.07 5.36 0.51
C PRO A 215 -17.21 5.43 -1.02
N ASP A 216 -18.05 4.57 -1.59
CA ASP A 216 -18.42 4.67 -3.00
C ASP A 216 -19.52 5.73 -3.21
N LYS A 217 -19.12 7.00 -3.21
CA LYS A 217 -19.99 8.16 -3.41
C LYS A 217 -19.35 9.16 -4.36
N ILE A 218 -20.20 9.96 -5.02
CA ILE A 218 -19.79 10.98 -6.00
C ILE A 218 -18.77 11.96 -5.37
N GLU A 219 -18.96 12.34 -4.11
CA GLU A 219 -18.09 13.27 -3.37
C GLU A 219 -16.66 12.73 -3.14
N ASN A 220 -16.45 11.43 -3.37
CA ASN A 220 -15.18 10.74 -3.27
C ASN A 220 -14.61 10.34 -4.64
N ILE A 221 -15.17 10.80 -5.77
CA ILE A 221 -14.77 10.33 -7.12
C ILE A 221 -14.33 11.51 -7.98
N LEU A 222 -13.23 11.37 -8.70
CA LEU A 222 -12.74 12.32 -9.70
C LEU A 222 -12.82 11.73 -11.11
N CYS A 223 -13.12 12.57 -12.11
CA CYS A 223 -12.96 12.26 -13.54
C CYS A 223 -11.53 12.60 -13.97
N LEU A 224 -10.69 11.60 -14.26
CA LEU A 224 -9.27 11.79 -14.56
C LEU A 224 -8.87 11.11 -15.88
N CYS A 225 -7.78 11.56 -16.50
CA CYS A 225 -7.12 10.78 -17.54
C CYS A 225 -6.24 9.69 -16.88
N PRO A 226 -5.83 8.64 -17.62
CA PRO A 226 -5.06 7.53 -17.06
C PRO A 226 -3.79 7.96 -16.34
N ASN A 227 -3.07 8.97 -16.87
CA ASN A 227 -1.84 9.45 -16.24
C ASN A 227 -2.11 10.04 -14.85
N HIS A 228 -3.10 10.94 -14.73
CA HIS A 228 -3.41 11.58 -13.45
C HIS A 228 -4.12 10.65 -12.48
N HIS A 229 -4.85 9.65 -12.98
CA HIS A 229 -5.40 8.58 -12.14
C HIS A 229 -4.28 7.80 -11.47
N VAL A 230 -3.31 7.31 -12.24
CA VAL A 230 -2.14 6.61 -11.70
C VAL A 230 -1.36 7.49 -10.72
N MET A 231 -1.20 8.78 -11.01
CA MET A 231 -0.52 9.70 -10.10
C MET A 231 -1.25 9.91 -8.77
N LEU A 232 -2.59 9.94 -8.78
CA LEU A 232 -3.39 10.00 -7.55
C LEU A 232 -3.22 8.71 -6.75
N ASP A 233 -3.50 7.57 -7.38
CA ASP A 233 -3.46 6.25 -6.74
C ASP A 233 -2.08 5.88 -6.19
N ALA A 234 -1.01 6.29 -6.88
CA ALA A 234 0.37 6.08 -6.45
C ALA A 234 0.84 7.11 -5.40
N GLY A 235 -0.01 8.07 -5.01
CA GLY A 235 0.34 9.11 -4.06
C GLY A 235 1.34 10.14 -4.59
N ALA A 236 1.54 10.23 -5.91
CA ALA A 236 2.45 11.18 -6.55
C ALA A 236 1.86 12.60 -6.68
N LEU A 237 0.54 12.72 -6.62
CA LEU A 237 -0.15 14.01 -6.50
C LEU A 237 -1.20 13.96 -5.40
N SER A 238 -1.63 15.11 -4.90
CA SER A 238 -2.81 15.24 -4.03
C SER A 238 -3.42 16.62 -4.16
N ILE A 239 -4.49 16.89 -3.43
CA ILE A 239 -5.30 18.11 -3.54
C ILE A 239 -5.48 18.74 -2.16
N LEU A 240 -5.20 20.04 -2.05
CA LEU A 240 -5.41 20.86 -0.85
C LEU A 240 -6.89 21.27 -0.71
N ASP A 241 -7.27 21.80 0.46
CA ASP A 241 -8.67 22.16 0.75
C ASP A 241 -9.19 23.34 -0.09
N ASP A 242 -8.28 24.13 -0.64
CA ASP A 242 -8.54 25.22 -1.60
C ASP A 242 -8.50 24.73 -3.06
N LEU A 243 -8.42 23.41 -3.27
CA LEU A 243 -8.31 22.74 -4.57
C LEU A 243 -6.96 22.93 -5.29
N THR A 244 -5.97 23.54 -4.64
CA THR A 244 -4.61 23.60 -5.18
C THR A 244 -4.01 22.19 -5.27
N LEU A 245 -3.36 21.88 -6.39
CA LEU A 245 -2.67 20.59 -6.57
C LEU A 245 -1.30 20.62 -5.87
N ILE A 246 -0.94 19.50 -5.27
CA ILE A 246 0.42 19.22 -4.76
C ILE A 246 0.99 18.01 -5.48
N GLY A 247 2.30 18.01 -5.74
CA GLY A 247 2.96 17.07 -6.67
C GLY A 247 2.84 17.47 -8.14
N LEU A 248 1.95 18.41 -8.47
CA LEU A 248 1.80 19.05 -9.78
C LEU A 248 1.44 20.52 -9.61
N LYS A 249 1.70 21.35 -10.63
CA LYS A 249 1.25 22.74 -10.67
C LYS A 249 -0.21 22.82 -11.13
N GLY A 250 -0.96 23.76 -10.56
CA GLY A 250 -2.33 24.08 -10.97
C GLY A 250 -3.35 23.84 -9.86
N SER A 251 -4.61 23.83 -10.24
CA SER A 251 -5.74 23.56 -9.34
C SER A 251 -6.69 22.56 -9.96
N LEU A 252 -7.35 21.78 -9.11
CA LEU A 252 -8.38 20.85 -9.52
C LEU A 252 -9.59 21.63 -10.05
N ARG A 253 -10.05 21.30 -11.25
CA ARG A 253 -11.26 21.91 -11.83
C ARG A 253 -12.49 21.20 -11.28
N VAL A 254 -13.31 21.95 -10.57
CA VAL A 254 -14.54 21.45 -9.94
C VAL A 254 -15.68 22.38 -10.30
N ILE A 255 -16.78 21.82 -10.83
CA ILE A 255 -18.01 22.57 -11.11
C ILE A 255 -18.90 22.64 -9.87
N SER A 256 -19.83 23.59 -9.81
CA SER A 256 -20.70 23.86 -8.65
C SER A 256 -21.53 22.66 -8.17
N GLU A 257 -21.88 21.77 -9.08
CA GLU A 257 -22.69 20.58 -8.88
C GLU A 257 -21.89 19.45 -8.21
N HIS A 258 -20.56 19.47 -8.34
CA HIS A 258 -19.69 18.44 -7.79
C HIS A 258 -19.11 18.87 -6.43
N ARG A 259 -19.71 18.39 -5.35
CA ARG A 259 -19.31 18.75 -3.98
C ARG A 259 -18.38 17.71 -3.37
N LEU A 260 -17.06 17.88 -3.53
CA LEU A 260 -16.08 16.95 -2.95
C LEU A 260 -16.09 16.97 -1.42
N ASP A 261 -15.92 15.79 -0.82
CA ASP A 261 -15.77 15.67 0.63
C ASP A 261 -14.34 16.00 1.05
N ARG A 262 -14.17 17.11 1.77
CA ARG A 262 -12.87 17.57 2.26
C ARG A 262 -12.17 16.58 3.17
N ASN A 263 -12.92 15.71 3.86
CA ASN A 263 -12.31 14.66 4.68
C ASN A 263 -11.60 13.62 3.82
N MET A 264 -12.11 13.33 2.61
CA MET A 264 -11.45 12.42 1.68
C MET A 264 -10.17 13.05 1.13
N LEU A 265 -10.20 14.34 0.78
CA LEU A 265 -9.01 15.09 0.36
C LEU A 265 -7.94 15.08 1.46
N LYS A 266 -8.34 15.36 2.71
CA LYS A 266 -7.45 15.30 3.88
C LYS A 266 -6.88 13.90 4.09
N TYR A 267 -7.74 12.87 4.04
CA TYR A 267 -7.31 11.49 4.17
C TYR A 267 -6.24 11.14 3.14
N HIS A 268 -6.47 11.47 1.87
CA HIS A 268 -5.52 11.23 0.79
C HIS A 268 -4.17 11.91 1.06
N ARG A 269 -4.16 13.19 1.46
CA ARG A 269 -2.92 13.91 1.84
C ARG A 269 -2.18 13.23 3.00
N GLU A 270 -2.90 12.80 4.02
CA GLU A 270 -2.31 12.26 5.25
C GLU A 270 -1.82 10.82 5.09
N HIS A 271 -2.49 10.00 4.28
CA HIS A 271 -2.29 8.56 4.23
C HIS A 271 -1.67 8.07 2.91
N ILE A 272 -2.04 8.68 1.77
CA ILE A 272 -1.67 8.18 0.43
C ILE A 272 -0.58 9.04 -0.21
N TYR A 273 -0.65 10.37 -0.09
CA TYR A 273 0.31 11.26 -0.72
C TYR A 273 1.73 11.10 -0.15
N HIS A 274 2.71 10.93 -1.02
CA HIS A 274 4.12 10.85 -0.67
C HIS A 274 4.87 12.02 -1.30
N GLU A 275 5.45 12.86 -0.46
CA GLU A 275 6.27 13.96 -0.94
C GLU A 275 7.50 13.40 -1.65
N SER A 276 7.72 13.85 -2.89
CA SER A 276 8.90 13.46 -3.65
C SER A 276 10.13 14.05 -2.98
N SER A 277 11.05 13.19 -2.56
CA SER A 277 12.38 13.63 -2.14
C SER A 277 13.12 14.04 -3.42
N GLU A 278 13.18 15.34 -3.69
CA GLU A 278 14.11 15.90 -4.70
C GLU A 278 15.56 15.57 -4.33
#